data_AF-A0A8J4DK60-F1
#
_entry.id   AF-A0A8J4DK60-F1
#
_cell.length_a   1.000
_cell.length_b   1.000
_cell.length_c   1.000
_cell.angle_alpha   90.00
_cell.angle_beta   90.00
_cell.angle_gamma   90.00
#
_symmetry.space_group_name_H-M   'P 1'
#
loop_
_entity.id
_entity.type
_entity.pdbx_description
1 polymer ?
#
loop_
_entity_poly.entity_id
_entity_poly.type
_entity_poly.pdbx_seq_one_letter_code
_entity_poly.pdbx_strand_id
1 'polypeptide(L)'
;MSDDRLDDGLNAYADNVRRTVHPAGGADVRRRSRQRKQRRAYAAAFGVVLLGSLGLGVAVSRQAPDRPADPLPSASASAPALPLPTGSAAPPPSTPPTATTPTAATPSRTSSTPSRPADPPPADLTSDVSQLRQLGIDIGPGVLVDVADDGVDRWMQIGEDGVDFTGTTKTDTTMMSFKPAPVSARTQATRNRVIIQPPFWNEDAEGPGYCVADTPGAALSLELCDAGRPAQVWTVVPAGDSGQFELRGRHGILRVDDGVLTTGTSGRTGLQTIPFAE
;
A
#
# COMPACT_ATOMS: atom_id res chain seq x y z
N MET A 1 6.76 30.51 -29.46
CA MET A 1 5.86 30.70 -28.31
C MET A 1 6.76 31.06 -27.15
N SER A 2 6.55 32.24 -26.55
CA SER A 2 7.48 32.88 -25.62
C SER A 2 7.45 32.23 -24.23
N ASP A 3 8.63 31.98 -23.67
CA ASP A 3 8.84 31.37 -22.34
C ASP A 3 8.19 32.16 -21.20
N ASP A 4 7.95 33.46 -21.39
CA ASP A 4 7.34 34.36 -20.40
C ASP A 4 5.96 33.89 -19.90
N ARG A 5 5.19 33.17 -20.74
CA ARG A 5 3.87 32.64 -20.33
C ARG A 5 3.95 31.46 -19.37
N LEU A 6 5.07 30.76 -19.36
CA LEU A 6 5.27 29.57 -18.54
C LEU A 6 5.64 29.96 -17.11
N ASP A 7 6.45 31.01 -16.96
CA ASP A 7 6.82 31.58 -15.67
C ASP A 7 5.61 32.23 -14.98
N ASP A 8 4.76 32.94 -15.72
CA ASP A 8 3.51 33.50 -15.17
C ASP A 8 2.56 32.40 -14.66
N GLY A 9 2.46 31.28 -15.38
CA GLY A 9 1.64 30.13 -14.98
C GLY A 9 2.16 29.43 -13.72
N LEU A 10 3.48 29.26 -13.61
CA LEU A 10 4.13 28.66 -12.44
C LEU A 10 3.98 29.53 -11.19
N ASN A 11 4.12 30.86 -11.35
CA ASN A 11 3.93 31.80 -10.25
C ASN A 11 2.47 31.83 -9.76
N ALA A 12 1.50 31.84 -10.67
CA ALA A 12 0.08 31.76 -10.31
C ALA A 12 -0.28 30.45 -9.59
N TYR A 13 0.33 29.33 -9.99
CA TYR A 13 0.15 28.04 -9.31
C TYR A 13 0.76 28.03 -7.91
N ALA A 14 1.98 28.54 -7.75
CA ALA A 14 2.65 28.64 -6.44
C ALA A 14 1.85 29.50 -5.45
N ASP A 15 1.27 30.61 -5.92
CA ASP A 15 0.42 31.47 -5.11
C ASP A 15 -0.89 30.82 -4.69
N ASN A 16 -1.47 29.98 -5.56
CA ASN A 16 -2.67 29.22 -5.23
C ASN A 16 -2.38 28.15 -4.17
N VAL A 17 -1.29 27.40 -4.33
CA VAL A 17 -0.86 26.38 -3.34
C VAL A 17 -0.59 27.02 -1.96
N ARG A 18 0.02 28.20 -1.92
CA ARG A 18 0.23 28.95 -0.66
C ARG A 18 -1.07 29.42 0.00
N ARG A 19 -2.10 29.75 -0.79
CA ARG A 19 -3.41 30.15 -0.25
C ARG A 19 -4.24 28.97 0.21
N THR A 20 -4.17 27.81 -0.46
CA THR A 20 -5.01 26.65 -0.14
C THR A 20 -4.41 25.72 0.91
N VAL A 21 -3.08 25.71 1.06
CA VAL A 21 -2.41 24.88 2.07
C VAL A 21 -2.08 25.75 3.28
N HIS A 22 -3.04 25.88 4.20
CA HIS A 22 -2.70 26.26 5.56
C HIS A 22 -2.13 25.03 6.26
N PRO A 23 -0.83 25.01 6.62
CA PRO A 23 -0.29 23.92 7.43
C PRO A 23 -1.11 23.88 8.72
N ALA A 24 -1.76 22.75 8.98
CA ALA A 24 -2.52 22.56 10.20
C ALA A 24 -1.59 22.82 11.37
N GLY A 25 -1.89 23.83 12.18
CA GLY A 25 -1.04 24.17 13.31
C GLY A 25 -0.92 22.97 14.25
N GLY A 26 0.19 22.84 14.99
CA GLY A 26 0.40 21.70 15.90
C GLY A 26 -0.71 21.50 16.95
N ALA A 27 -1.58 22.49 17.17
CA ALA A 27 -2.79 22.37 17.98
C ALA A 27 -3.88 21.50 17.30
N ASP A 28 -4.04 21.58 15.98
CA ASP A 28 -5.01 20.78 15.21
C ASP A 28 -4.61 19.31 15.15
N VAL A 29 -3.31 19.02 15.02
CA VAL A 29 -2.78 17.65 15.07
C VAL A 29 -3.07 17.01 16.44
N ARG A 30 -2.83 17.73 17.54
CA ARG A 30 -3.15 17.27 18.90
C ARG A 30 -4.65 17.08 19.11
N ARG A 31 -5.49 17.95 18.51
CA ARG A 31 -6.95 17.83 18.57
C ARG A 31 -7.43 16.57 17.85
N ARG A 32 -6.93 16.30 16.64
CA ARG A 32 -7.26 15.09 15.87
C ARG A 32 -6.80 13.82 16.58
N SER A 33 -5.60 13.81 17.16
CA SER A 33 -5.11 12.69 17.97
C SER A 33 -5.99 12.41 19.21
N ARG A 34 -6.40 13.46 19.94
CA ARG A 34 -7.35 13.31 21.07
C ARG A 34 -8.71 12.80 20.62
N GLN A 35 -9.21 13.26 19.48
CA GLN A 35 -10.49 12.82 18.93
C GLN A 35 -10.45 11.33 18.53
N ARG A 36 -9.31 10.82 18.01
CA ARG A 36 -9.09 9.38 17.76
C ARG A 36 -9.12 8.57 19.06
N LYS A 37 -8.44 9.03 20.12
CA LYS A 37 -8.49 8.37 21.45
C LYS A 37 -9.90 8.33 22.04
N GLN A 38 -10.67 9.41 21.88
CA GLN A 38 -12.06 9.47 22.34
C GLN A 38 -12.95 8.51 21.55
N ARG A 39 -12.84 8.43 20.21
CA ARG A 39 -13.64 7.49 19.41
C ARG A 39 -13.38 6.03 19.77
N ARG A 40 -12.12 5.65 20.08
CA ARG A 40 -11.78 4.31 20.59
C ARG A 40 -12.42 4.02 21.96
N ALA A 41 -12.45 5.01 22.85
CA ALA A 41 -13.11 4.87 24.16
C ALA A 41 -14.65 4.69 24.03
N TYR A 42 -15.29 5.39 23.08
CA TYR A 42 -16.73 5.21 22.83
C TYR A 42 -17.07 3.85 22.21
N ALA A 43 -16.23 3.32 21.32
CA ALA A 43 -16.43 1.98 20.76
C ALA A 43 -16.32 0.88 21.83
N ALA A 44 -15.37 1.00 22.77
CA ALA A 44 -15.24 0.09 23.90
C ALA A 44 -16.43 0.16 24.88
N ALA A 45 -17.00 1.36 25.10
CA ALA A 45 -18.14 1.54 25.99
C ALA A 45 -19.46 0.95 25.45
N PHE A 46 -19.65 0.90 24.12
CA PHE A 46 -20.84 0.28 23.52
C PHE A 46 -20.80 -1.26 23.50
N GLY A 47 -19.62 -1.88 23.54
CA GLY A 47 -19.48 -3.34 23.64
C GLY A 47 -19.87 -3.92 25.00
N VAL A 48 -19.80 -3.12 26.07
CA VAL A 48 -20.12 -3.58 27.44
C VAL A 48 -21.62 -3.48 27.77
N VAL A 49 -22.37 -2.61 27.08
CA VAL A 49 -23.81 -2.42 27.36
C VAL A 49 -24.68 -3.51 26.70
N LEU A 50 -24.20 -4.19 25.66
CA LEU A 50 -24.94 -5.28 24.99
C LEU A 50 -24.77 -6.67 25.63
N LEU A 51 -23.82 -6.84 26.55
CA LEU A 51 -23.63 -8.08 27.33
C LEU A 51 -24.21 -8.01 28.76
N GLY A 52 -24.81 -6.88 29.14
CA GLY A 52 -25.29 -6.63 30.50
C GLY A 52 -26.79 -6.81 30.75
N SER A 53 -27.59 -7.28 29.79
CA SER A 53 -29.06 -7.35 29.94
C SER A 53 -29.66 -8.77 29.95
N LEU A 54 -28.85 -9.82 30.09
CA LEU A 54 -29.32 -11.20 30.24
C LEU A 54 -28.59 -11.87 31.41
N GLY A 55 -29.18 -11.86 32.61
CA GLY A 55 -28.64 -12.71 33.69
C GLY A 55 -28.98 -12.34 35.13
N LEU A 56 -30.23 -12.02 35.45
CA LEU A 56 -30.76 -12.12 36.82
C LEU A 56 -32.03 -12.96 36.77
N GLY A 57 -31.95 -14.23 37.17
CA GLY A 57 -33.15 -15.07 37.26
C GLY A 57 -32.92 -16.56 37.55
N VAL A 58 -32.98 -16.91 38.85
CA VAL A 58 -33.61 -18.11 39.44
C VAL A 58 -32.83 -19.45 39.53
N ALA A 59 -32.39 -19.70 40.77
CA ALA A 59 -32.45 -20.90 41.63
C ALA A 59 -32.64 -22.34 41.05
N VAL A 60 -31.71 -23.21 41.48
CA VAL A 60 -31.83 -24.58 42.03
C VAL A 60 -33.18 -25.32 41.87
N SER A 61 -33.17 -26.47 41.15
CA SER A 61 -33.49 -27.80 41.72
C SER A 61 -33.51 -28.95 40.69
N ARG A 62 -32.81 -30.03 41.06
CA ARG A 62 -33.16 -31.47 40.95
C ARG A 62 -33.55 -32.12 39.60
N GLN A 63 -32.75 -33.14 39.29
CA GLN A 63 -33.17 -34.55 39.07
C GLN A 63 -33.57 -34.98 37.64
N ALA A 64 -32.73 -35.84 37.07
CA ALA A 64 -33.04 -36.77 35.97
C ALA A 64 -34.06 -37.83 36.45
N PRO A 65 -34.89 -38.48 35.59
CA PRO A 65 -34.41 -39.32 34.49
C PRO A 65 -35.28 -39.39 33.20
N ASP A 66 -34.65 -39.93 32.15
CA ASP A 66 -35.15 -40.75 31.03
C ASP A 66 -36.33 -40.33 30.12
N ARG A 67 -36.11 -40.67 28.83
CA ARG A 67 -37.07 -41.01 27.74
C ARG A 67 -37.42 -39.91 26.69
N PRO A 68 -37.93 -40.28 25.49
CA PRO A 68 -37.15 -40.40 24.24
C PRO A 68 -37.68 -39.57 23.04
N ALA A 69 -36.81 -39.40 22.05
CA ALA A 69 -37.05 -39.34 20.58
C ALA A 69 -37.95 -38.25 19.93
N ASP A 70 -37.50 -37.90 18.72
CA ASP A 70 -38.18 -37.30 17.54
C ASP A 70 -38.27 -35.76 17.43
N PRO A 71 -38.41 -35.19 16.21
CA PRO A 71 -37.38 -35.11 15.17
C PRO A 71 -37.17 -33.68 14.62
N LEU A 72 -36.15 -33.54 13.77
CA LEU A 72 -35.74 -32.36 12.99
C LEU A 72 -36.89 -31.60 12.30
N PRO A 73 -36.76 -30.27 12.16
CA PRO A 73 -37.20 -29.59 10.95
C PRO A 73 -36.00 -29.18 10.09
N SER A 74 -36.02 -29.75 8.89
CA SER A 74 -35.23 -29.38 7.72
C SER A 74 -35.51 -27.93 7.33
N ALA A 75 -34.48 -27.11 7.15
CA ALA A 75 -34.60 -25.79 6.55
C ALA A 75 -33.74 -25.72 5.29
N SER A 76 -34.44 -26.00 4.19
CA SER A 76 -34.13 -25.75 2.78
C SER A 76 -33.17 -24.60 2.51
N ALA A 77 -32.09 -24.94 1.83
CA ALA A 77 -31.22 -24.02 1.12
C ALA A 77 -31.95 -23.41 -0.08
N SER A 78 -31.99 -22.08 -0.15
CA SER A 78 -32.37 -21.34 -1.36
C SER A 78 -31.09 -20.97 -2.11
N ALA A 79 -30.88 -21.59 -3.26
CA ALA A 79 -29.82 -21.24 -4.20
C ALA A 79 -30.16 -19.94 -4.96
N PRO A 80 -29.21 -19.01 -5.18
CA PRO A 80 -29.43 -17.86 -6.05
C PRO A 80 -29.29 -18.25 -7.53
N ALA A 81 -30.25 -17.81 -8.33
CA ALA A 81 -30.25 -17.97 -9.79
C ALA A 81 -29.25 -17.01 -10.45
N LEU A 82 -28.42 -17.53 -11.36
CA LEU A 82 -27.51 -16.78 -12.23
C LEU A 82 -28.26 -16.30 -13.49
N PRO A 83 -28.13 -15.03 -13.91
CA PRO A 83 -28.47 -14.60 -15.26
C PRO A 83 -27.29 -14.79 -16.23
N LEU A 84 -27.61 -15.31 -17.43
CA LEU A 84 -26.69 -15.55 -18.55
C LEU A 84 -26.17 -14.23 -19.18
N PRO A 85 -24.91 -14.17 -19.65
CA PRO A 85 -24.46 -13.09 -20.52
C PRO A 85 -24.83 -13.36 -22.00
N THR A 86 -25.56 -12.43 -22.60
CA THR A 86 -25.78 -12.35 -24.05
C THR A 86 -25.15 -11.05 -24.54
N GLY A 87 -24.17 -11.12 -25.43
CA GLY A 87 -23.48 -9.91 -25.89
C GLY A 87 -22.32 -10.18 -26.83
N SER A 88 -22.61 -10.83 -27.96
CA SER A 88 -21.71 -10.91 -29.10
C SER A 88 -21.68 -9.55 -29.81
N ALA A 89 -20.54 -8.87 -29.77
CA ALA A 89 -20.28 -7.66 -30.56
C ALA A 89 -19.01 -7.85 -31.39
N ALA A 90 -19.19 -7.71 -32.71
CA ALA A 90 -18.21 -7.95 -33.76
C ALA A 90 -17.09 -6.88 -33.80
N PRO A 91 -15.87 -7.23 -34.26
CA PRO A 91 -14.82 -6.25 -34.53
C PRO A 91 -14.95 -5.63 -35.94
N PRO A 92 -14.79 -4.31 -36.11
CA PRO A 92 -14.57 -3.68 -37.42
C PRO A 92 -13.10 -3.72 -37.87
N PRO A 93 -12.84 -3.47 -39.18
CA PRO A 93 -11.69 -4.01 -39.92
C PRO A 93 -10.40 -3.19 -39.84
N SER A 94 -9.30 -3.90 -40.11
CA SER A 94 -7.92 -3.44 -40.27
C SER A 94 -7.72 -2.46 -41.42
N THR A 95 -6.96 -1.39 -41.17
CA THR A 95 -6.41 -0.51 -42.22
C THR A 95 -4.92 -0.83 -42.50
N PRO A 96 -4.48 -0.76 -43.78
CA PRO A 96 -3.13 -1.10 -44.23
C PRO A 96 -2.07 -0.02 -43.94
N PRO A 97 -0.76 -0.36 -44.02
CA PRO A 97 0.35 0.53 -43.65
C PRO A 97 0.72 1.51 -44.77
N THR A 98 0.93 2.77 -44.40
CA THR A 98 1.55 3.78 -45.27
C THR A 98 3.07 3.72 -45.14
N ALA A 99 3.74 3.28 -46.20
CA ALA A 99 5.17 3.39 -46.39
C ALA A 99 5.56 4.85 -46.66
N THR A 100 6.56 5.38 -45.93
CA THR A 100 7.23 6.64 -46.27
C THR A 100 8.74 6.47 -46.14
N THR A 101 9.38 6.46 -47.32
CA THR A 101 10.71 6.93 -47.74
C THR A 101 11.87 7.05 -46.73
N PRO A 102 13.07 6.54 -47.09
CA PRO A 102 14.32 6.80 -46.37
C PRO A 102 14.94 8.14 -46.79
N THR A 103 15.15 9.04 -45.84
CA THR A 103 15.98 10.25 -46.03
C THR A 103 17.39 9.97 -45.50
N ALA A 104 18.37 10.12 -46.39
CA ALA A 104 19.79 9.97 -46.12
C ALA A 104 20.27 10.97 -45.06
N ALA A 105 20.96 10.46 -44.03
CA ALA A 105 21.68 11.26 -43.05
C ALA A 105 23.20 11.04 -43.20
N THR A 106 23.88 12.16 -43.32
CA THR A 106 25.33 12.41 -43.44
C THR A 106 26.16 11.72 -42.36
N PRO A 107 27.35 11.17 -42.68
CA PRO A 107 28.26 10.59 -41.69
C PRO A 107 28.95 11.70 -40.87
N SER A 108 28.54 11.86 -39.62
CA SER A 108 29.25 12.67 -38.63
C SER A 108 30.40 11.88 -38.02
N ARG A 109 31.62 12.43 -38.13
CA ARG A 109 32.87 11.92 -37.54
C ARG A 109 32.71 11.63 -36.05
N THR A 110 32.92 10.37 -35.68
CA THR A 110 33.11 9.93 -34.29
C THR A 110 34.53 10.28 -33.84
N SER A 111 34.66 11.32 -33.03
CA SER A 111 35.83 11.54 -32.20
C SER A 111 35.80 10.54 -31.04
N SER A 112 36.57 9.46 -31.17
CA SER A 112 36.75 8.44 -30.12
C SER A 112 37.68 8.98 -29.04
N THR A 113 37.11 9.58 -28.00
CA THR A 113 37.83 9.85 -26.75
C THR A 113 38.07 8.51 -26.03
N PRO A 114 39.27 8.22 -25.49
CA PRO A 114 39.51 6.98 -24.77
C PRO A 114 38.66 6.93 -23.50
N SER A 115 37.70 6.02 -23.45
CA SER A 115 36.96 5.71 -22.22
C SER A 115 37.93 5.09 -21.21
N ARG A 116 38.29 5.89 -20.20
CA ARG A 116 38.90 5.41 -18.96
C ARG A 116 38.05 4.24 -18.43
N PRO A 117 38.65 3.12 -17.97
CA PRO A 117 37.91 2.06 -17.31
C PRO A 117 37.12 2.68 -16.17
N ALA A 118 35.79 2.54 -16.20
CA ALA A 118 34.95 2.97 -15.10
C ALA A 118 35.35 2.11 -13.89
N ASP A 119 35.78 2.78 -12.82
CA ASP A 119 35.96 2.12 -11.53
C ASP A 119 34.67 1.34 -11.19
N PRO A 120 34.78 0.12 -10.64
CA PRO A 120 33.60 -0.65 -10.25
C PRO A 120 32.74 0.21 -9.32
N PRO A 121 31.41 0.26 -9.52
CA PRO A 121 30.54 1.10 -8.72
C PRO A 121 30.73 0.77 -7.24
N PRO A 122 30.91 1.78 -6.36
CA PRO A 122 31.11 1.54 -4.95
C PRO A 122 29.93 0.75 -4.38
N ALA A 123 30.28 -0.27 -3.60
CA ALA A 123 29.36 -1.18 -2.95
C ALA A 123 28.35 -0.46 -2.04
N ASP A 124 27.13 -1.01 -2.01
CA ASP A 124 26.12 -0.92 -0.95
C ASP A 124 25.64 0.48 -0.54
N LEU A 125 25.51 1.40 -1.49
CA LEU A 125 24.82 2.65 -1.21
C LEU A 125 23.31 2.42 -1.10
N THR A 126 22.74 2.79 0.04
CA THR A 126 21.30 2.72 0.29
C THR A 126 20.64 4.09 0.24
N SER A 127 19.35 4.11 -0.07
CA SER A 127 18.48 5.29 -0.04
C SER A 127 18.51 5.96 1.32
N ASP A 128 18.52 7.30 1.32
CA ASP A 128 18.31 8.07 2.54
C ASP A 128 16.82 8.05 2.93
N VAL A 129 16.53 7.57 4.14
CA VAL A 129 15.18 7.47 4.73
C VAL A 129 15.04 8.34 5.99
N SER A 130 16.00 9.22 6.26
CA SER A 130 16.02 10.07 7.47
C SER A 130 14.77 10.95 7.58
N GLN A 131 14.28 11.47 6.45
CA GLN A 131 13.04 12.26 6.39
C GLN A 131 11.84 11.44 6.88
N LEU A 132 11.72 10.17 6.48
CA LEU A 132 10.59 9.31 6.86
C LEU A 132 10.54 9.13 8.38
N ARG A 133 11.69 8.85 8.99
CA ARG A 133 11.82 8.70 10.45
C ARG A 133 11.46 9.99 11.20
N GLN A 134 11.88 11.15 10.69
CA GLN A 134 11.53 12.45 11.29
C GLN A 134 10.03 12.73 11.27
N LEU A 135 9.32 12.21 10.26
CA LEU A 135 7.87 12.36 10.11
C LEU A 135 7.07 11.29 10.86
N GLY A 136 7.73 10.41 11.61
CA GLY A 136 7.09 9.34 12.36
C GLY A 136 6.59 8.18 11.49
N ILE A 137 7.14 8.02 10.29
CA ILE A 137 6.95 6.81 9.48
C ILE A 137 8.00 5.81 9.95
N ASP A 138 7.53 4.67 10.47
CA ASP A 138 8.40 3.65 11.05
C ASP A 138 9.13 2.90 9.94
N ILE A 139 10.45 3.05 9.93
CA ILE A 139 11.35 2.37 8.98
C ILE A 139 12.19 1.38 9.74
N GLY A 140 11.81 0.11 9.67
CA GLY A 140 12.47 -1.00 10.35
C GLY A 140 11.66 -2.28 10.28
N PRO A 141 12.10 -3.34 10.98
CA PRO A 141 11.35 -4.58 11.10
C PRO A 141 10.10 -4.40 11.98
N GLY A 142 9.11 -5.25 11.78
CA GLY A 142 7.96 -5.35 12.67
C GLY A 142 7.02 -4.16 12.58
N VAL A 143 6.59 -3.82 11.37
CA VAL A 143 5.53 -2.82 11.14
C VAL A 143 4.31 -3.46 10.49
N LEU A 144 3.15 -2.94 10.81
CA LEU A 144 1.91 -3.13 10.06
C LEU A 144 1.77 -1.95 9.10
N VAL A 145 1.36 -2.20 7.86
CA VAL A 145 1.04 -1.15 6.89
C VAL A 145 -0.47 -1.07 6.77
N ASP A 146 -1.07 0.07 7.09
CA ASP A 146 -2.50 0.26 7.24
C ASP A 146 -3.04 1.29 6.27
N VAL A 147 -4.33 1.20 5.94
CA VAL A 147 -5.04 2.22 5.17
C VAL A 147 -5.42 3.37 6.10
N ALA A 148 -4.88 4.56 5.86
CA ALA A 148 -5.11 5.69 6.74
C ALA A 148 -6.57 6.19 6.68
N ASP A 149 -7.10 6.55 7.85
CA ASP A 149 -8.38 7.24 8.04
C ASP A 149 -9.62 6.53 7.48
N ASP A 150 -9.57 5.21 7.25
CA ASP A 150 -10.75 4.43 6.83
C ASP A 150 -11.62 4.00 8.03
N GLY A 151 -11.05 4.00 9.23
CA GLY A 151 -11.71 3.63 10.46
C GLY A 151 -11.86 2.12 10.65
N VAL A 152 -11.17 1.31 9.83
CA VAL A 152 -11.17 -0.15 9.90
C VAL A 152 -9.73 -0.61 9.93
N ASP A 153 -9.38 -1.47 10.89
CA ASP A 153 -8.02 -2.00 10.97
C ASP A 153 -7.80 -3.01 9.83
N ARG A 154 -7.14 -2.57 8.75
CA ARG A 154 -6.85 -3.38 7.56
C ARG A 154 -5.39 -3.25 7.17
N TRP A 155 -4.63 -4.27 7.53
CA TRP A 155 -3.20 -4.34 7.33
C TRP A 155 -2.88 -5.01 6.00
N MET A 156 -1.80 -4.56 5.36
CA MET A 156 -1.15 -5.30 4.29
C MET A 156 -0.82 -6.72 4.80
N GLN A 157 -1.31 -7.71 4.08
CA GLN A 157 -1.25 -9.12 4.42
C GLN A 157 -0.77 -9.91 3.21
N ILE A 158 0.02 -10.94 3.49
CA ILE A 158 0.42 -11.94 2.52
C ILE A 158 -0.57 -13.11 2.57
N GLY A 159 -1.23 -13.36 1.44
CA GLY A 159 -2.17 -14.47 1.24
C GLY A 159 -1.70 -15.42 0.14
N GLU A 160 -2.59 -16.35 -0.24
CA GLU A 160 -2.33 -17.35 -1.29
C GLU A 160 -2.18 -16.71 -2.68
N ASP A 161 -2.96 -15.66 -2.95
CA ASP A 161 -3.03 -14.99 -4.25
C ASP A 161 -2.09 -13.78 -4.39
N GLY A 162 -1.27 -13.49 -3.36
CA GLY A 162 -0.35 -12.36 -3.35
C GLY A 162 -0.41 -11.54 -2.06
N VAL A 163 -0.16 -10.23 -2.17
CA VAL A 163 -0.16 -9.29 -1.05
C VAL A 163 -1.24 -8.22 -1.26
N ASP A 164 -2.12 -8.05 -0.28
CA ASP A 164 -3.28 -7.13 -0.32
C ASP A 164 -3.63 -6.60 1.10
N PHE A 165 -4.62 -5.72 1.26
CA PHE A 165 -5.01 -5.09 2.54
C PHE A 165 -6.20 -5.79 3.22
N THR A 166 -6.14 -7.12 3.28
CA THR A 166 -7.18 -7.97 3.88
C THR A 166 -6.92 -8.34 5.34
N GLY A 167 -5.74 -8.03 5.87
CA GLY A 167 -5.34 -8.47 7.20
C GLY A 167 -6.10 -7.74 8.29
N THR A 168 -6.82 -8.47 9.14
CA THR A 168 -7.53 -7.88 10.30
C THR A 168 -6.91 -8.23 11.64
N THR A 169 -5.89 -9.08 11.64
CA THR A 169 -5.26 -9.62 12.85
C THR A 169 -3.75 -9.48 12.76
N LYS A 170 -3.11 -9.04 13.85
CA LYS A 170 -1.64 -8.99 13.96
C LYS A 170 -1.07 -10.41 13.96
N THR A 171 -0.54 -10.83 12.82
CA THR A 171 0.10 -12.15 12.61
C THR A 171 1.37 -11.98 11.77
N ASP A 172 2.17 -13.04 11.65
CA ASP A 172 3.36 -13.03 10.81
C ASP A 172 3.05 -12.65 9.36
N THR A 173 1.89 -13.06 8.83
CA THR A 173 1.44 -12.72 7.46
C THR A 173 1.13 -11.24 7.25
N THR A 174 0.89 -10.48 8.32
CA THR A 174 0.65 -9.03 8.30
C THR A 174 1.88 -8.22 8.72
N MET A 175 2.90 -8.90 9.26
CA MET A 175 4.11 -8.25 9.71
C MET A 175 5.00 -7.94 8.51
N MET A 176 5.38 -6.68 8.38
CA MET A 176 6.24 -6.19 7.31
C MET A 176 7.50 -5.54 7.89
N SER A 177 8.47 -5.29 7.02
CA SER A 177 9.71 -4.59 7.30
C SER A 177 10.01 -3.62 6.18
N PHE A 178 10.26 -2.36 6.51
CA PHE A 178 10.69 -1.35 5.54
C PHE A 178 12.20 -1.18 5.63
N LYS A 179 12.92 -1.64 4.60
CA LYS A 179 14.38 -1.50 4.51
C LYS A 179 14.76 -0.46 3.46
N PRO A 180 15.77 0.39 3.70
CA PRO A 180 16.26 1.32 2.68
C PRO A 180 16.67 0.57 1.40
N ALA A 181 16.15 0.98 0.25
CA ALA A 181 16.47 0.35 -1.02
C ALA A 181 17.91 0.65 -1.46
N PRO A 182 18.60 -0.28 -2.15
CA PRO A 182 19.88 -0.01 -2.79
C PRO A 182 19.71 1.02 -3.92
N VAL A 183 20.66 1.94 -4.05
CA VAL A 183 20.65 3.03 -5.04
C VAL A 183 22.06 3.27 -5.59
N SER A 184 22.16 3.69 -6.85
CA SER A 184 23.47 3.99 -7.48
C SER A 184 24.10 5.30 -6.99
N ALA A 185 23.29 6.24 -6.52
CA ALA A 185 23.72 7.52 -5.94
C ALA A 185 22.67 8.03 -4.95
N ARG A 186 23.10 8.70 -3.88
CA ARG A 186 22.20 9.42 -2.95
C ARG A 186 21.90 10.79 -3.51
N THR A 187 20.68 10.96 -3.97
CA THR A 187 20.17 12.19 -4.59
C THR A 187 18.75 12.43 -4.11
N GLN A 188 18.22 13.61 -4.39
CA GLN A 188 16.82 13.92 -4.10
C GLN A 188 15.84 12.97 -4.81
N ALA A 189 16.19 12.42 -5.97
CA ALA A 189 15.34 11.49 -6.74
C ALA A 189 15.39 10.05 -6.21
N THR A 190 16.41 9.72 -5.41
CA THR A 190 16.67 8.38 -4.87
C THR A 190 16.43 8.28 -3.37
N ARG A 191 16.02 9.37 -2.71
CA ARG A 191 15.59 9.37 -1.31
C ARG A 191 14.25 8.67 -1.10
N ASN A 192 13.98 8.28 0.14
CA ASN A 192 12.74 7.64 0.59
C ASN A 192 12.35 6.39 -0.21
N ARG A 193 13.33 5.72 -0.83
CA ARG A 193 13.11 4.45 -1.49
C ARG A 193 13.32 3.30 -0.51
N VAL A 194 12.37 2.38 -0.49
CA VAL A 194 12.35 1.23 0.40
C VAL A 194 12.10 -0.06 -0.36
N ILE A 195 12.50 -1.15 0.26
CA ILE A 195 12.06 -2.51 -0.05
C ILE A 195 11.16 -2.94 1.10
N ILE A 196 10.05 -3.62 0.78
CA ILE A 196 9.11 -4.15 1.75
C ILE A 196 9.31 -5.67 1.83
N GLN A 197 9.61 -6.17 3.03
CA GLN A 197 9.89 -7.58 3.27
C GLN A 197 9.07 -8.13 4.43
N PRO A 198 8.42 -9.30 4.30
CA PRO A 198 7.94 -10.04 5.45
C PRO A 198 9.11 -10.69 6.21
N PRO A 199 9.20 -10.53 7.54
CA PRO A 199 10.34 -11.02 8.31
C PRO A 199 10.36 -12.55 8.49
N PHE A 200 9.23 -13.25 8.32
CA PHE A 200 9.13 -14.68 8.63
C PHE A 200 9.68 -15.61 7.54
N TRP A 201 9.95 -15.11 6.33
CA TRP A 201 10.47 -15.91 5.21
C TRP A 201 11.99 -15.83 5.01
N ASN A 202 12.73 -16.07 6.10
CA ASN A 202 14.19 -16.27 6.12
C ASN A 202 15.03 -14.99 6.11
N GLU A 203 15.13 -14.32 7.27
CA GLU A 203 16.30 -13.47 7.54
C GLU A 203 17.51 -14.30 8.02
N ASP A 204 17.29 -15.50 8.59
CA ASP A 204 18.34 -16.32 9.20
C ASP A 204 18.93 -17.41 8.27
N ALA A 205 18.26 -17.74 7.17
CA ALA A 205 18.66 -18.84 6.28
C ALA A 205 19.28 -18.32 4.97
N GLU A 206 20.46 -17.69 5.05
CA GLU A 206 21.48 -17.37 4.00
C GLU A 206 21.03 -16.85 2.60
N GLY A 207 19.73 -16.71 2.33
CA GLY A 207 19.16 -16.35 1.04
C GLY A 207 18.68 -14.89 1.01
N PRO A 208 18.33 -14.39 -0.18
CA PRO A 208 17.93 -12.98 -0.35
C PRO A 208 16.57 -12.65 0.30
N GLY A 209 15.81 -13.65 0.76
CA GLY A 209 14.46 -13.48 1.29
C GLY A 209 13.43 -13.15 0.22
N TYR A 210 12.23 -12.75 0.64
CA TYR A 210 11.14 -12.35 -0.23
C TYR A 210 10.80 -10.87 -0.09
N CYS A 211 10.39 -10.27 -1.20
CA CYS A 211 10.12 -8.86 -1.36
C CYS A 211 8.73 -8.68 -1.98
N VAL A 212 7.97 -7.71 -1.46
CA VAL A 212 6.72 -7.28 -2.08
C VAL A 212 7.06 -6.53 -3.36
N ALA A 213 6.58 -7.04 -4.49
CA ALA A 213 6.79 -6.47 -5.81
C ALA A 213 5.48 -5.90 -6.37
N ASP A 214 5.62 -4.73 -6.96
CA ASP A 214 4.57 -4.03 -7.69
C ASP A 214 4.25 -4.76 -8.99
N THR A 215 2.96 -4.99 -9.26
CA THR A 215 2.48 -5.65 -10.46
C THR A 215 1.59 -4.69 -11.25
N PRO A 216 1.41 -4.89 -12.57
CA PRO A 216 0.45 -4.11 -13.35
C PRO A 216 -1.02 -4.40 -13.00
N GLY A 217 -1.29 -5.36 -12.09
CA GLY A 217 -2.61 -5.81 -11.69
C GLY A 217 -3.05 -5.27 -10.33
N ALA A 218 -4.16 -5.81 -9.82
CA ALA A 218 -4.69 -5.44 -8.51
C ALA A 218 -3.80 -5.97 -7.38
N ALA A 219 -3.53 -7.27 -7.33
CA ALA A 219 -2.72 -7.85 -6.25
C ALA A 219 -1.21 -7.57 -6.44
N LEU A 220 -0.53 -7.25 -5.34
CA LEU A 220 0.94 -7.24 -5.32
C LEU A 220 1.45 -8.69 -5.28
N SER A 221 2.65 -8.93 -5.80
CA SER A 221 3.26 -10.26 -5.78
C SER A 221 4.33 -10.35 -4.70
N LEU A 222 4.46 -11.52 -4.08
CA LEU A 222 5.62 -11.84 -3.26
C LEU A 222 6.65 -12.57 -4.12
N GLU A 223 7.84 -11.99 -4.27
CA GLU A 223 8.90 -12.52 -5.14
C GLU A 223 10.21 -12.66 -4.39
N LEU A 224 11.14 -13.46 -4.90
CA LEU A 224 12.52 -13.49 -4.38
C LEU A 224 13.13 -12.09 -4.52
N CYS A 225 13.77 -11.61 -3.46
CA CYS A 225 14.39 -10.29 -3.47
C CYS A 225 15.55 -10.21 -4.48
N ASP A 226 15.53 -9.17 -5.30
CA ASP A 226 16.53 -8.87 -6.32
C ASP A 226 16.93 -7.39 -6.20
N ALA A 227 18.16 -7.17 -5.71
CA ALA A 227 18.73 -5.86 -5.45
C ALA A 227 18.91 -5.08 -6.76
N GLY A 228 17.91 -4.29 -7.12
CA GLY A 228 17.89 -3.49 -8.36
C GLY A 228 16.66 -3.71 -9.21
N ARG A 229 15.81 -4.70 -8.89
CA ARG A 229 14.55 -4.91 -9.60
C ARG A 229 13.57 -3.76 -9.33
N PRO A 230 13.21 -2.94 -10.33
CA PRO A 230 12.41 -1.73 -10.08
C PRO A 230 11.01 -2.00 -9.53
N ALA A 231 10.45 -3.19 -9.79
CA ALA A 231 9.16 -3.59 -9.25
C ALA A 231 9.20 -3.81 -7.72
N GLN A 232 10.36 -4.12 -7.13
CA GLN A 232 10.52 -4.36 -5.69
C GLN A 232 10.95 -3.11 -4.92
N VAL A 233 11.15 -1.99 -5.63
CA VAL A 233 11.57 -0.71 -5.05
C VAL A 233 10.39 0.24 -5.00
N TRP A 234 10.01 0.61 -3.79
CA TRP A 234 8.90 1.50 -3.51
C TRP A 234 9.41 2.86 -3.10
N THR A 235 8.75 3.93 -3.54
CA THR A 235 8.98 5.29 -3.05
C THR A 235 7.91 5.64 -2.04
N VAL A 236 8.32 5.94 -0.81
CA VAL A 236 7.43 6.46 0.24
C VAL A 236 7.32 7.97 0.05
N VAL A 237 6.11 8.45 -0.26
CA VAL A 237 5.82 9.88 -0.45
C VAL A 237 5.08 10.39 0.78
N PRO A 238 5.73 11.13 1.68
CA PRO A 238 5.06 11.60 2.90
C PRO A 238 3.88 12.52 2.59
N ALA A 239 2.77 12.28 3.28
CA ALA A 239 1.56 13.10 3.20
C ALA A 239 1.47 14.01 4.44
N GLY A 240 2.22 15.11 4.40
CA GLY A 240 2.28 16.07 5.50
C GLY A 240 3.16 15.60 6.67
N ASP A 241 2.74 15.89 7.91
CA ASP A 241 3.49 15.70 9.16
C ASP A 241 2.90 14.63 10.10
N SER A 242 1.94 13.86 9.61
CA SER A 242 1.10 12.98 10.45
C SER A 242 1.52 11.50 10.49
N GLY A 243 2.70 11.16 9.94
CA GLY A 243 3.12 9.77 9.74
C GLY A 243 2.38 9.04 8.61
N GLN A 244 1.51 9.74 7.89
CA GLN A 244 0.82 9.22 6.70
C GLN A 244 1.69 9.38 5.46
N PHE A 245 1.54 8.47 4.50
CA PHE A 245 2.27 8.49 3.24
C PHE A 245 1.49 7.82 2.13
N GLU A 246 1.86 8.12 0.89
CA GLU A 246 1.50 7.32 -0.27
C GLU A 246 2.65 6.39 -0.63
N LEU A 247 2.33 5.18 -1.08
CA LEU A 247 3.33 4.23 -1.56
C LEU A 247 3.31 4.22 -3.09
N ARG A 248 4.43 4.58 -3.72
CA ARG A 248 4.55 4.63 -5.17
C ARG A 248 5.50 3.56 -5.68
N GLY A 249 4.99 2.64 -6.48
CA GLY A 249 5.76 1.60 -7.16
C GLY A 249 6.08 1.95 -8.61
N ARG A 250 6.39 0.91 -9.39
CA ARG A 250 6.66 0.96 -10.84
C ARG A 250 5.41 1.31 -11.66
N HIS A 251 4.24 0.85 -11.24
CA HIS A 251 2.96 0.94 -11.94
C HIS A 251 2.09 2.10 -11.45
N GLY A 252 2.53 2.83 -10.42
CA GLY A 252 1.87 4.06 -9.98
C GLY A 252 1.83 4.18 -8.46
N ILE A 253 0.86 4.96 -7.98
CA ILE A 253 0.56 5.07 -6.55
C ILE A 253 -0.39 3.94 -6.18
N LEU A 254 -0.06 3.22 -5.11
CA LEU A 254 -0.89 2.17 -4.54
C LEU A 254 -2.23 2.73 -4.10
N ARG A 255 -3.32 2.05 -4.49
CA ARG A 255 -4.69 2.44 -4.16
C ARG A 255 -5.42 1.26 -3.55
N VAL A 256 -6.11 1.51 -2.43
CA VAL A 256 -6.89 0.51 -1.71
C VAL A 256 -8.34 0.95 -1.65
N ASP A 257 -9.24 0.08 -2.09
CA ASP A 257 -10.69 0.29 -2.03
C ASP A 257 -11.32 -0.88 -1.28
N ASP A 258 -11.98 -0.59 -0.16
CA ASP A 258 -12.55 -1.61 0.74
C ASP A 258 -11.58 -2.77 1.05
N GLY A 259 -10.32 -2.44 1.35
CA GLY A 259 -9.26 -3.40 1.71
C GLY A 259 -8.72 -4.23 0.54
N VAL A 260 -9.15 -3.95 -0.68
CA VAL A 260 -8.68 -4.60 -1.89
C VAL A 260 -7.88 -3.60 -2.71
N LEU A 261 -6.73 -4.01 -3.20
CA LEU A 261 -5.94 -3.20 -4.11
C LEU A 261 -6.66 -3.00 -5.45
N THR A 262 -6.55 -1.80 -6.00
CA THR A 262 -7.19 -1.47 -7.27
C THR A 262 -6.20 -0.89 -8.27
N THR A 263 -6.43 -1.18 -9.55
CA THR A 263 -5.71 -0.58 -10.68
C THR A 263 -6.38 0.68 -11.21
N GLY A 264 -7.53 1.06 -10.65
CA GLY A 264 -8.34 2.18 -11.09
C GLY A 264 -7.83 3.53 -10.57
N THR A 265 -8.57 4.58 -10.90
CA THR A 265 -8.35 5.93 -10.33
C THR A 265 -9.04 6.12 -8.97
N SER A 266 -9.89 5.18 -8.57
CA SER A 266 -10.62 5.16 -7.29
C SER A 266 -9.81 4.49 -6.18
N GLY A 267 -10.26 4.65 -4.93
CA GLY A 267 -9.59 4.11 -3.75
C GLY A 267 -8.73 5.14 -3.01
N ARG A 268 -8.31 4.75 -1.81
CA ARG A 268 -7.48 5.53 -0.89
C ARG A 268 -6.00 5.29 -1.19
N THR A 269 -5.21 6.35 -1.18
CA THR A 269 -3.74 6.28 -1.34
C THR A 269 -2.98 6.51 -0.03
N GLY A 270 -3.66 7.08 0.97
CA GLY A 270 -3.08 7.35 2.27
C GLY A 270 -2.89 6.07 3.06
N LEU A 271 -1.64 5.78 3.41
CA LEU A 271 -1.21 4.68 4.24
C LEU A 271 -0.52 5.20 5.50
N GLN A 272 -0.40 4.34 6.52
CA GLN A 272 0.39 4.62 7.71
C GLN A 272 1.10 3.34 8.19
N THR A 273 2.22 3.49 8.89
CA THR A 273 2.87 2.38 9.59
C THR A 273 2.43 2.35 11.05
N ILE A 274 2.26 1.17 11.61
CA ILE A 274 2.01 0.96 13.04
C ILE A 274 2.99 -0.09 13.56
N PRO A 275 3.64 0.11 14.73
CA PRO A 275 4.48 -0.90 15.33
C PRO A 275 3.73 -2.23 15.54
N PHE A 276 4.37 -3.34 15.18
CA PHE A 276 3.77 -4.67 15.31
C PHE A 276 3.68 -5.11 16.77
N ALA A 277 4.76 -4.90 17.54
CA ALA A 277 4.79 -5.13 18.98
C ALA A 277 4.34 -3.87 19.75
N GLU A 278 3.40 -4.03 20.68
CA GLU A 278 3.00 -3.04 21.69
C GLU A 278 3.49 -3.47 23.08
#